data_AF-A0A7X6T3B5-F1
#
_entry.id   AF-A0A7X6T3B5-F1
#
_cell.length_a   1.000
_cell.length_b   1.000
_cell.length_c   1.000
_cell.angle_alpha   90.00
_cell.angle_beta   90.00
_cell.angle_gamma   90.00
#
_symmetry.space_group_name_H-M   'P 1'
#
loop_
_entity.id
_entity.type
_entity.pdbx_description
1 polymer ?
#
loop_
_entity_poly.entity_id
_entity_poly.type
_entity_poly.pdbx_seq_one_letter_code
_entity_poly.pdbx_strand_id
1 'polypeptide(L)'
;ANWMIPGKLDPGMGGAMYLVAGARQVIIAMEDTTQDGKPKILHECHLPLTAVHEVDIIVTELGFMEVTKAGIVLKELAPGVTVEEIQSKTEAILIIPDQVGVMA
;
A
#
# COMPACT_ATOMS: atom_id res chain seq x y z
N ALA A 1 -3.86 -3.32 7.12
CA ALA A 1 -4.55 -4.51 7.67
C ALA A 1 -3.94 -5.77 7.07
N ASN A 2 -3.36 -6.67 7.87
CA ASN A 2 -2.68 -7.87 7.32
C ASN A 2 -2.81 -9.16 8.14
N TRP A 3 -3.52 -9.14 9.28
CA TRP A 3 -3.43 -10.25 10.22
C TRP A 3 -4.63 -11.20 10.22
N MET A 4 -5.80 -10.79 9.74
CA MET A 4 -6.97 -11.67 9.66
C MET A 4 -7.90 -11.33 8.49
N ILE A 5 -8.65 -12.33 8.04
CA ILE A 5 -9.77 -12.21 7.13
C ILE A 5 -11.00 -12.81 7.83
N PRO A 6 -11.99 -11.99 8.22
CA PRO A 6 -13.19 -12.47 8.91
C PRO A 6 -13.86 -13.64 8.18
N GLY A 7 -14.09 -14.74 8.89
CA GLY A 7 -14.76 -15.93 8.35
C GLY A 7 -13.92 -16.79 7.40
N LYS A 8 -12.64 -16.47 7.16
CA LYS A 8 -11.76 -17.24 6.27
C LYS A 8 -10.43 -17.63 6.88
N LEU A 9 -9.72 -16.70 7.50
CA LEU A 9 -8.35 -16.92 7.98
C LEU A 9 -8.07 -16.06 9.22
N ASP A 10 -7.72 -16.71 10.34
CA ASP A 10 -7.32 -16.03 11.57
C ASP A 10 -6.12 -16.76 12.22
N PRO A 11 -4.89 -16.42 11.83
CA PRO A 11 -3.66 -16.94 12.43
C PRO A 11 -3.28 -16.16 13.71
N GLY A 12 -4.06 -15.14 14.09
CA GLY A 12 -3.71 -14.18 15.14
C GLY A 12 -2.74 -13.09 14.69
N MET A 13 -2.68 -12.00 15.47
CA MET A 13 -1.87 -10.81 15.15
C MET A 13 -0.35 -11.00 15.27
N GLY A 14 0.10 -12.02 16.02
CA GLY A 14 1.51 -12.24 16.31
C GLY A 14 2.24 -10.99 16.82
N GLY A 15 3.48 -10.79 16.38
CA GLY A 15 4.26 -9.60 16.67
C GLY A 15 4.02 -8.40 15.73
N ALA A 16 3.10 -8.52 14.77
CA ALA A 16 2.97 -7.54 13.68
C ALA A 16 2.65 -6.13 14.21
N MET A 17 1.77 -6.02 15.21
CA MET A 17 1.40 -4.74 15.83
C MET A 17 2.59 -4.07 16.53
N TYR A 18 3.41 -4.85 17.25
CA TYR A 18 4.60 -4.35 17.93
C TYR A 18 5.68 -3.90 16.95
N LEU A 19 5.84 -4.64 15.84
CA LEU A 19 6.82 -4.29 14.81
C LEU A 19 6.50 -2.94 14.18
N VAL A 20 5.24 -2.73 13.76
CA VAL A 20 4.87 -1.48 13.09
C VAL A 20 4.92 -0.28 14.04
N ALA A 21 4.43 -0.42 15.28
CA ALA A 21 4.43 0.68 16.25
C ALA A 21 5.83 1.07 16.76
N GLY A 22 6.81 0.17 16.67
CA GLY A 22 8.18 0.42 17.13
C GLY A 22 9.17 0.76 16.00
N ALA A 23 8.76 0.66 14.74
CA ALA A 23 9.64 0.88 13.61
C ALA A 23 9.87 2.37 13.38
N ARG A 24 11.10 2.73 12.97
CA ARG A 24 11.40 4.10 12.49
C ARG A 24 10.75 4.37 11.13
N GLN A 25 10.59 3.31 10.32
CA GLN A 25 10.00 3.37 9.01
C GLN A 25 9.33 2.02 8.71
N VAL A 26 8.07 2.05 8.28
CA VAL A 26 7.28 0.88 7.90
C VAL A 26 7.09 0.88 6.39
N ILE A 27 7.67 -0.14 5.76
CA ILE A 27 7.60 -0.36 4.31
C ILE A 27 6.72 -1.58 4.06
N ILE A 28 5.67 -1.40 3.26
CA ILE A 28 4.79 -2.48 2.82
C ILE A 28 5.16 -2.87 1.39
N ALA A 29 5.67 -4.09 1.21
CA ALA A 29 5.87 -4.69 -0.09
C ALA A 29 4.71 -5.66 -0.38
N MET A 30 3.96 -5.41 -1.45
CA MET A 30 2.80 -6.22 -1.81
C MET A 30 2.41 -6.03 -3.29
N GLU A 31 1.63 -6.94 -3.84
CA GLU A 31 0.97 -6.71 -5.14
C GLU A 31 -0.09 -5.61 -5.04
N ASP A 32 -0.27 -4.82 -6.11
CA ASP A 32 -1.24 -3.69 -6.17
C ASP A 32 -2.69 -4.18 -6.08
N THR A 33 -2.95 -5.34 -6.69
CA THR A 33 -4.27 -5.97 -6.73
C THR A 33 -4.30 -7.33 -6.02
N THR A 34 -5.51 -7.81 -5.69
CA THR A 34 -5.73 -9.20 -5.31
C THR A 34 -5.61 -10.12 -6.53
N GLN A 35 -5.61 -11.44 -6.30
CA GLN A 35 -5.64 -12.44 -7.38
C GLN A 35 -6.84 -12.27 -8.33
N ASP A 36 -7.96 -11.72 -7.83
CA ASP A 36 -9.16 -11.45 -8.64
C ASP A 36 -9.12 -10.05 -9.29
N GLY A 37 -7.98 -9.35 -9.24
CA GLY A 37 -7.79 -8.02 -9.85
C GLY A 37 -8.41 -6.86 -9.06
N LYS A 38 -8.84 -7.06 -7.82
CA LYS A 38 -9.40 -5.98 -7.00
C LYS A 38 -8.30 -5.13 -6.37
N PRO A 39 -8.43 -3.79 -6.30
CA PRO A 39 -7.46 -2.94 -5.61
C PRO A 39 -7.20 -3.37 -4.17
N LYS A 40 -5.96 -3.22 -3.71
CA LYS A 40 -5.60 -3.40 -2.29
C LYS A 40 -5.27 -2.10 -1.58
N ILE A 41 -4.96 -1.05 -2.34
CA ILE A 41 -4.75 0.30 -1.82
C ILE A 41 -6.09 1.04 -1.94
N LEU A 42 -6.78 1.14 -0.80
CA LEU A 42 -8.17 1.59 -0.68
C LEU A 42 -8.27 2.98 -0.04
N HIS A 43 -9.42 3.64 -0.15
CA HIS A 43 -9.73 4.82 0.66
C HIS A 43 -9.76 4.48 2.16
N GLU A 44 -10.34 3.33 2.50
CA GLU A 44 -10.42 2.81 3.86
C GLU A 44 -10.21 1.29 3.84
N CYS A 45 -9.45 0.79 4.82
CA CYS A 45 -9.28 -0.66 4.96
C CYS A 45 -10.56 -1.30 5.48
N HIS A 46 -11.12 -2.25 4.74
CA HIS A 46 -12.27 -3.04 5.19
C HIS A 46 -11.90 -4.22 6.08
N LEU A 47 -10.62 -4.63 6.06
CA LEU A 47 -10.12 -5.70 6.93
C LEU A 47 -9.67 -5.13 8.28
N PRO A 48 -9.75 -5.93 9.36
CA PRO A 48 -9.29 -5.51 10.68
C PRO A 48 -7.87 -4.97 10.65
N LEU A 49 -7.72 -3.74 11.16
CA LEU A 49 -6.46 -3.02 11.13
C LEU A 49 -5.40 -3.73 11.98
N THR A 50 -4.16 -3.67 11.49
CA THR A 50 -2.98 -4.06 12.28
C THR A 50 -2.52 -2.88 13.13
N ALA A 51 -2.46 -1.71 12.51
CA ALA A 51 -2.24 -0.43 13.17
C ALA A 51 -2.82 0.69 12.31
N VAL A 52 -2.91 1.89 12.88
CA VAL A 52 -3.50 3.09 12.26
C VAL A 52 -2.38 4.10 11.99
N HIS A 53 -2.31 4.63 10.77
CA HIS A 53 -1.31 5.64 10.38
C HIS A 53 0.17 5.25 10.55
N GLU A 54 0.50 3.95 10.56
CA GLU A 54 1.89 3.48 10.74
C GLU A 54 2.65 3.25 9.43
N VAL A 55 2.00 3.19 8.27
CA VAL A 55 2.69 2.90 6.99
C VAL A 55 3.33 4.17 6.44
N ASP A 56 4.62 4.12 6.11
CA ASP A 56 5.35 5.23 5.48
C ASP A 56 5.52 5.04 3.97
N ILE A 57 5.78 3.80 3.52
CA ILE A 57 6.07 3.49 2.12
C ILE A 57 5.28 2.27 1.68
N ILE A 58 4.75 2.32 0.45
CA ILE A 58 4.14 1.19 -0.24
C ILE A 58 4.94 0.93 -1.51
N VAL A 59 5.39 -0.30 -1.69
CA VAL A 59 6.09 -0.75 -2.89
C VAL A 59 5.28 -1.89 -3.51
N THR A 60 4.91 -1.72 -4.78
CA THR A 60 4.21 -2.73 -5.57
C THR A 60 4.99 -3.08 -6.82
N GLU A 61 4.48 -4.03 -7.59
CA GLU A 61 5.00 -4.35 -8.92
C GLU A 61 4.79 -3.21 -9.93
N LEU A 62 3.97 -2.22 -9.61
CA LEU A 62 3.63 -1.10 -10.49
C LEU A 62 4.29 0.22 -10.09
N GLY A 63 4.61 0.41 -8.82
CA GLY A 63 5.16 1.69 -8.37
C GLY A 63 5.69 1.71 -6.94
N PHE A 64 6.43 2.78 -6.67
CA PHE A 64 6.86 3.19 -5.35
C PHE A 64 6.05 4.39 -4.90
N MET A 65 5.42 4.29 -3.73
CA MET A 65 4.54 5.30 -3.18
C MET A 65 4.94 5.66 -1.74
N GLU A 66 4.86 6.95 -1.43
CA GLU A 66 5.12 7.51 -0.11
C GLU A 66 3.81 7.92 0.54
N VAL A 67 3.54 7.46 1.76
CA VAL A 67 2.35 7.84 2.52
C VAL A 67 2.68 9.08 3.33
N THR A 68 1.95 10.17 3.05
CA THR A 68 2.15 11.45 3.72
C THR A 68 0.87 11.88 4.43
N LYS A 69 0.96 12.95 5.24
CA LYS A 69 -0.23 13.57 5.86
C LYS A 69 -1.25 14.10 4.85
N ALA A 70 -0.83 14.39 3.62
CA ALA A 70 -1.71 14.88 2.56
C ALA A 70 -2.38 13.75 1.77
N GLY A 71 -1.85 12.53 1.84
CA GLY A 71 -2.27 11.38 1.03
C GLY A 71 -1.08 10.58 0.52
N ILE A 72 -1.34 9.70 -0.44
CA ILE A 72 -0.34 8.78 -1.02
C ILE A 72 0.29 9.45 -2.23
N VAL A 73 1.59 9.71 -2.20
CA VAL A 73 2.33 10.36 -3.29
C VAL A 73 3.01 9.28 -4.14
N LEU A 74 2.75 9.30 -5.46
CA LEU A 74 3.46 8.43 -6.40
C LEU A 74 4.86 8.98 -6.65
N LYS A 75 5.90 8.22 -6.29
CA LYS A 75 7.31 8.63 -6.44
C LYS A 75 7.95 8.04 -7.67
N GLU A 76 7.72 6.75 -7.92
CA GLU A 76 8.31 6.04 -9.04
C GLU A 76 7.31 5.06 -9.64
N LEU A 77 7.43 4.83 -10.94
CA LEU A 77 6.68 3.81 -11.68
C LEU A 77 7.61 2.68 -12.09
N ALA A 78 7.11 1.46 -12.14
CA ALA A 78 7.82 0.36 -12.76
C ALA A 78 8.07 0.64 -14.25
N PRO A 79 9.15 0.11 -14.85
CA PRO A 79 9.46 0.33 -16.25
C PRO A 79 8.29 -0.03 -17.18
N GLY A 80 7.81 0.95 -17.96
CA GLY A 80 6.71 0.77 -18.91
C GLY A 80 5.30 0.94 -18.34
N VAL A 81 5.15 1.15 -17.03
CA VAL A 81 3.86 1.45 -16.38
C VAL A 81 3.57 2.95 -16.49
N THR A 82 2.31 3.31 -16.74
CA THR A 82 1.87 4.71 -16.77
C THR A 82 1.14 5.10 -15.49
N VAL A 83 0.99 6.42 -15.26
CA VAL A 83 0.21 6.95 -14.14
C VAL A 83 -1.24 6.48 -14.19
N GLU A 84 -1.82 6.45 -15.39
CA GLU A 84 -3.21 5.99 -15.59
C GLU A 84 -3.36 4.51 -15.25
N GLU A 85 -2.37 3.69 -15.59
CA GLU A 85 -2.40 2.26 -15.28
C GLU A 85 -2.42 2.01 -13.76
N ILE A 86 -1.46 2.57 -13.02
CA ILE A 86 -1.42 2.36 -11.57
C ILE A 86 -2.66 2.95 -10.88
N GLN A 87 -3.11 4.14 -11.30
CA GLN A 87 -4.32 4.73 -10.74
C GLN A 87 -5.58 3.92 -11.06
N SER A 88 -5.62 3.16 -12.17
CA SER A 88 -6.74 2.27 -12.49
C SER A 88 -6.79 1.01 -11.61
N LYS A 89 -5.66 0.64 -11.00
CA LYS A 89 -5.51 -0.55 -10.13
C LYS A 89 -5.49 -0.21 -8.64
N THR A 90 -5.42 1.09 -8.32
CA THR A 90 -5.46 1.63 -6.97
C THR A 90 -6.74 2.43 -6.77
N GLU A 91 -7.52 2.11 -5.72
CA GLU A 91 -8.78 2.83 -5.42
C GLU A 91 -8.50 4.19 -4.75
N ALA A 92 -7.47 4.27 -3.90
CA ALA A 92 -7.04 5.54 -3.34
C ALA A 92 -6.63 6.53 -4.45
N ILE A 93 -6.95 7.82 -4.28
CA ILE A 93 -6.48 8.85 -5.21
C ILE A 93 -5.00 9.11 -4.92
N LEU A 94 -4.14 8.84 -5.90
CA LEU A 94 -2.72 9.11 -5.81
C LEU A 94 -2.44 10.60 -6.08
N ILE A 95 -1.57 11.18 -5.27
CA ILE A 95 -1.00 12.49 -5.52
C ILE A 95 0.13 12.32 -6.52
N ILE A 96 -0.05 12.88 -7.71
CA ILE A 96 0.92 12.80 -8.80
C ILE A 96 1.77 14.08 -8.81
N PRO A 97 3.07 14.00 -8.48
CA PRO A 97 3.97 15.15 -8.56
C PRO A 97 4.35 15.48 -10.00
N ASP A 98 4.92 16.67 -10.22
CA ASP A 98 5.40 17.12 -11.54
C ASP A 98 6.46 16.19 -12.14
N GLN A 99 7.18 15.44 -11.29
CA GLN A 99 8.20 14.48 -11.69
C GLN A 99 7.98 13.16 -10.97
N VAL A 100 7.75 12.11 -11.74
CA VAL A 100 7.67 10.72 -11.29
C VAL A 100 8.89 9.97 -11.84
N GLY A 101 9.64 9.31 -10.96
CA GLY A 101 10.81 8.52 -11.33
C GLY A 101 10.43 7.18 -11.98
N VAL A 102 11.47 6.42 -12.35
CA VAL A 102 11.34 5.05 -12.84
C VAL A 102 12.10 4.15 -11.87
N MET A 103 11.43 3.10 -11.41
CA MET A 103 12.03 2.11 -10.50
C MET A 103 13.21 1.41 -11.18
N ALA A 104 14.23 1.09 -10.39
CA ALA A 104 15.45 0.41 -10.83
C ALA A 104 15.27 -1.11 -10.98
#